data_AF-F8NQB2-F1
#
_entry.id   AF-F8NQB2-F1
#
_cell.length_a   1.000
_cell.length_b   1.000
_cell.length_c   1.000
_cell.angle_alpha   90.00
_cell.angle_beta   90.00
_cell.angle_gamma   90.00
#
_symmetry.space_group_name_H-M   'P 1'
#
loop_
_entity.id
_entity.type
_entity.pdbx_description
1 polymer ?
#
loop_
_entity_poly.entity_id
_entity_poly.type
_entity_poly.pdbx_seq_one_letter_code
_entity_poly.pdbx_strand_id
1 'polypeptide(L)'
;MGTEELDARICTLPPAYGLKHFKNGLSPLSQISGGERKDMAKILLGCLVGKLPKQAIIAIRSLLDFIYIAQYPTHSDTTLGYLSDALKTFHQNKAIFVTLGVRENFNIPKFHSLLHYVDFIRWFGATNNYNTEMFEHFHIDMAKDAWRASNHRNECPQMTTWLTRQEKTVWFECYQFSLQNRSVLRQQDTLQNSSGLGINIAKVSPLPQQPLQSIQQNHQCHGFIRDIKEFLNRLIHVNIANVPFDSLDVFTSFKLTPIHLGDNASASTHVGRVKVIFKLPAIFHGGFVGIPKHWPKIPLAYIEWYTKLKGSADPAHMMYAITKPALGADGTPPASIVP
;
A
#
# COMPACT_ATOMS: atom_id res chain seq x y z
N MET A 1 -30.48 -25.95 -23.64
CA MET A 1 -29.83 -26.87 -22.70
C MET A 1 -30.70 -26.90 -21.45
N GLY A 2 -31.16 -28.07 -21.03
CA GLY A 2 -31.96 -28.22 -19.81
C GLY A 2 -31.09 -28.15 -18.55
N THR A 3 -31.73 -27.99 -17.38
CA THR A 3 -31.05 -28.02 -16.07
C THR A 3 -30.39 -29.38 -15.80
N GLU A 4 -31.09 -30.47 -16.10
CA GLU A 4 -30.57 -31.85 -15.95
C GLU A 4 -29.34 -32.11 -16.81
N GLU A 5 -29.33 -31.58 -18.05
CA GLU A 5 -28.19 -31.73 -18.96
C GLU A 5 -26.96 -30.96 -18.47
N LEU A 6 -27.16 -29.77 -17.88
CA LEU A 6 -26.08 -29.00 -17.26
C LEU A 6 -25.48 -29.77 -16.08
N ASP A 7 -26.32 -30.29 -15.20
CA ASP A 7 -25.88 -31.01 -14.01
C ASP A 7 -25.14 -32.29 -14.39
N ALA A 8 -25.64 -33.05 -15.37
CA ALA A 8 -24.94 -34.25 -15.87
C ALA A 8 -23.54 -33.93 -16.42
N ARG A 9 -23.39 -32.81 -17.14
CA ARG A 9 -22.08 -32.34 -17.63
C ARG A 9 -21.14 -31.94 -16.50
N ILE A 10 -21.66 -31.37 -15.44
CA ILE A 10 -20.85 -30.94 -14.28
C ILE A 10 -20.41 -32.15 -13.46
N CYS A 11 -21.30 -33.13 -13.25
CA CYS A 11 -20.98 -34.37 -12.54
C CYS A 11 -19.93 -35.23 -13.26
N THR A 12 -19.84 -35.12 -14.59
CA THR A 12 -18.88 -35.89 -15.40
C THR A 12 -17.49 -35.27 -15.49
N LEU A 13 -17.30 -34.05 -14.96
CA LEU A 13 -15.96 -33.42 -14.94
C LEU A 13 -14.99 -34.21 -14.06
N PRO A 14 -13.77 -34.50 -14.55
CA PRO A 14 -12.78 -35.18 -13.74
C PRO A 14 -12.38 -34.30 -12.53
N PRO A 15 -12.05 -34.90 -11.38
CA PRO A 15 -11.49 -34.17 -10.26
C PRO A 15 -10.22 -33.42 -10.67
N ALA A 16 -10.15 -32.13 -10.33
CA ALA A 16 -9.01 -31.28 -10.65
C ALA A 16 -8.53 -30.55 -9.39
N TYR A 17 -7.22 -30.31 -9.31
CA TYR A 17 -6.62 -29.65 -8.16
C TYR A 17 -7.11 -28.20 -8.03
N GLY A 18 -7.51 -27.80 -6.82
CA GLY A 18 -8.00 -26.44 -6.55
C GLY A 18 -9.40 -26.13 -7.13
N LEU A 19 -10.17 -27.16 -7.48
CA LEU A 19 -11.54 -27.07 -7.99
C LEU A 19 -12.48 -27.95 -7.16
N LYS A 20 -13.56 -27.35 -6.64
CA LYS A 20 -14.63 -28.13 -6.01
C LYS A 20 -15.36 -28.99 -7.04
N HIS A 21 -15.47 -30.28 -6.75
CA HIS A 21 -16.26 -31.21 -7.57
C HIS A 21 -17.72 -31.22 -7.11
N PHE A 22 -18.64 -30.89 -8.01
CA PHE A 22 -20.08 -30.80 -7.74
C PHE A 22 -20.76 -32.13 -8.07
N LYS A 23 -20.74 -33.08 -7.12
CA LYS A 23 -21.25 -34.46 -7.31
C LYS A 23 -22.73 -34.54 -7.72
N ASN A 24 -23.54 -33.56 -7.31
CA ASN A 24 -24.98 -33.50 -7.56
C ASN A 24 -25.36 -32.36 -8.52
N GLY A 25 -24.40 -31.82 -9.28
CA GLY A 25 -24.62 -30.64 -10.12
C GLY A 25 -24.78 -29.34 -9.33
N LEU A 26 -25.36 -28.33 -9.97
CA LEU A 26 -25.57 -27.00 -9.42
C LEU A 26 -27.01 -26.74 -9.00
N SER A 27 -28.00 -27.39 -9.64
CA SER A 27 -29.42 -27.15 -9.36
C SER A 27 -29.84 -27.35 -7.90
N PRO A 28 -29.30 -28.32 -7.14
CA PRO A 28 -29.68 -28.53 -5.74
C PRO A 28 -29.09 -27.53 -4.75
N LEU A 29 -28.13 -26.68 -5.18
CA LEU A 29 -27.41 -25.79 -4.28
C LEU A 29 -28.31 -24.63 -3.85
N SER A 30 -28.60 -24.54 -2.55
CA SER A 30 -29.16 -23.35 -1.92
C SER A 30 -28.06 -22.60 -1.17
N GLN A 31 -28.12 -21.26 -1.15
CA GLN A 31 -27.15 -20.38 -0.46
C GLN A 31 -25.69 -20.52 -0.91
N ILE A 32 -25.44 -20.28 -2.20
CA ILE A 32 -24.11 -20.40 -2.82
C ILE A 32 -23.12 -19.37 -2.22
N SER A 33 -22.05 -19.89 -1.61
CA SER A 33 -20.94 -19.12 -1.03
C SER A 33 -20.06 -18.44 -2.09
N GLY A 34 -19.23 -17.48 -1.67
CA GLY A 34 -18.28 -16.80 -2.57
C GLY A 34 -17.28 -17.77 -3.22
N GLY A 35 -16.75 -18.73 -2.45
CA GLY A 35 -15.85 -19.77 -2.97
C GLY A 35 -16.52 -20.65 -4.01
N GLU A 36 -17.76 -21.06 -3.78
CA GLU A 36 -18.52 -21.86 -4.75
C GLU A 36 -18.77 -21.10 -6.05
N ARG A 37 -19.08 -19.80 -5.99
CA ARG A 37 -19.21 -18.98 -7.20
C ARG A 37 -17.90 -18.90 -8.00
N LYS A 38 -16.76 -18.78 -7.31
CA LYS A 38 -15.43 -18.79 -7.95
C LYS A 38 -15.19 -20.12 -8.67
N ASP A 39 -15.56 -21.24 -8.05
CA ASP A 39 -15.41 -22.57 -8.68
C ASP A 39 -16.40 -22.81 -9.83
N MET A 40 -17.65 -22.35 -9.70
CA MET A 40 -18.63 -22.38 -10.79
C MET A 40 -18.11 -21.64 -12.02
N ALA A 41 -17.54 -20.44 -11.84
CA ALA A 41 -17.01 -19.64 -12.95
C ALA A 41 -15.90 -20.36 -13.73
N LYS A 42 -15.05 -21.15 -13.05
CA LYS A 42 -13.96 -21.92 -13.67
C LYS A 42 -14.47 -23.07 -14.55
N ILE A 43 -15.58 -23.72 -14.18
CA ILE A 43 -16.07 -24.93 -14.87
C ILE A 43 -17.15 -24.64 -15.92
N LEU A 44 -17.97 -23.59 -15.71
CA LEU A 44 -19.17 -23.35 -16.50
C LEU A 44 -18.87 -23.19 -18.00
N LEU A 45 -17.78 -22.50 -18.35
CA LEU A 45 -17.43 -22.29 -19.75
C LEU A 45 -17.22 -23.62 -20.49
N GLY A 46 -16.54 -24.58 -19.85
CA GLY A 46 -16.30 -25.92 -20.41
C GLY A 46 -17.59 -26.70 -20.63
N CYS A 47 -18.53 -26.63 -19.68
CA CYS A 47 -19.83 -27.29 -19.79
C CYS A 47 -20.73 -26.72 -20.89
N LEU A 48 -20.54 -25.44 -21.26
CA LEU A 48 -21.36 -24.73 -22.24
C LEU A 48 -20.88 -24.86 -23.69
N VAL A 49 -19.66 -25.36 -23.90
CA VAL A 49 -19.10 -25.56 -25.25
C VAL A 49 -19.99 -26.49 -26.07
N GLY A 50 -20.26 -26.08 -27.32
CA GLY A 50 -21.09 -26.83 -28.27
C GLY A 50 -22.60 -26.73 -28.04
N LYS A 51 -23.07 -25.99 -27.02
CA LYS A 51 -24.50 -25.81 -26.73
C LYS A 51 -24.98 -24.37 -26.89
N LEU A 52 -24.09 -23.39 -26.68
CA LEU A 52 -24.37 -21.98 -26.88
C LEU A 52 -23.88 -21.48 -28.24
N PRO A 53 -24.52 -20.44 -28.82
CA PRO A 53 -24.00 -19.81 -30.03
C PRO A 53 -22.61 -19.22 -29.77
N LYS A 54 -21.78 -19.23 -30.81
CA LYS A 54 -20.37 -18.78 -30.74
C LYS A 54 -20.22 -17.39 -30.10
N GLN A 55 -21.11 -16.45 -30.44
CA GLN A 55 -21.12 -15.10 -29.86
C GLN A 55 -21.34 -15.10 -28.34
N ALA A 56 -22.24 -15.93 -27.82
CA ALA A 56 -22.48 -16.03 -26.39
C ALA A 56 -21.26 -16.62 -25.65
N ILE A 57 -20.59 -17.61 -26.24
CA ILE A 57 -19.35 -18.17 -25.70
C ILE A 57 -18.25 -17.10 -25.65
N ILE A 58 -18.09 -16.31 -26.72
CA ILE A 58 -17.12 -15.20 -26.76
C ILE A 58 -17.44 -14.17 -25.68
N ALA A 59 -18.71 -13.78 -25.52
CA ALA A 59 -19.12 -12.83 -24.48
C ALA A 59 -18.79 -13.35 -23.06
N ILE A 60 -19.16 -14.60 -22.74
CA ILE A 60 -18.87 -15.21 -21.43
C ILE A 60 -17.37 -15.29 -21.19
N ARG A 61 -16.62 -15.78 -22.18
CA ARG A 61 -15.15 -15.88 -22.10
C ARG A 61 -14.52 -14.52 -21.85
N SER A 62 -14.88 -13.50 -22.64
CA SER A 62 -14.33 -12.15 -22.47
C SER A 62 -14.64 -11.52 -21.11
N LEU A 63 -15.81 -11.83 -20.53
CA LEU A 63 -16.14 -11.38 -19.18
C LEU A 63 -15.32 -12.12 -18.12
N LEU A 64 -15.09 -13.43 -18.29
CA LEU A 64 -14.20 -14.19 -17.40
C LEU A 64 -12.76 -13.69 -17.50
N ASP A 65 -12.25 -13.46 -18.72
CA ASP A 65 -10.92 -12.90 -18.95
C ASP A 65 -10.78 -11.55 -18.23
N PHE A 66 -11.79 -10.66 -18.34
CA PHE A 66 -11.83 -9.41 -17.60
C PHE A 66 -11.73 -9.63 -16.08
N ILE A 67 -12.56 -10.52 -15.53
CA ILE A 67 -12.60 -10.82 -14.09
C ILE A 67 -11.25 -11.36 -13.59
N TYR A 68 -10.60 -12.23 -14.35
CA TYR A 68 -9.31 -12.81 -13.98
C TYR A 68 -8.17 -11.79 -14.06
N ILE A 69 -8.12 -10.98 -15.13
CA ILE A 69 -7.09 -9.95 -15.28
C ILE A 69 -7.24 -8.89 -14.18
N ALA A 70 -8.46 -8.47 -13.85
CA ALA A 70 -8.72 -7.48 -12.80
C ALA A 70 -8.25 -7.93 -11.40
N GLN A 71 -8.06 -9.23 -11.18
CA GLN A 71 -7.58 -9.81 -9.91
C GLN A 71 -6.06 -9.92 -9.83
N TYR A 72 -5.32 -9.48 -10.86
CA TYR A 72 -3.87 -9.55 -10.81
C TYR A 72 -3.32 -8.68 -9.66
N PRO A 73 -2.31 -9.18 -8.91
CA PRO A 73 -1.74 -8.43 -7.78
C PRO A 73 -0.96 -7.20 -8.25
N THR A 74 -0.57 -7.16 -9.53
CA THR A 74 0.15 -6.06 -10.15
C THR A 74 -0.35 -5.85 -11.57
N HIS A 75 -0.37 -4.60 -12.02
CA HIS A 75 -0.81 -4.21 -13.35
C HIS A 75 0.27 -3.37 -14.05
N SER A 76 0.48 -3.66 -15.32
CA SER A 76 1.21 -2.83 -16.28
C SER A 76 0.24 -2.22 -17.30
N ASP A 77 0.69 -1.22 -18.07
CA ASP A 77 -0.10 -0.64 -19.16
C ASP A 77 -0.56 -1.69 -20.19
N THR A 78 0.25 -2.73 -20.43
CA THR A 78 -0.13 -3.85 -21.30
C THR A 78 -1.29 -4.66 -20.72
N THR A 79 -1.25 -5.00 -19.43
CA THR A 79 -2.36 -5.74 -18.78
C THR A 79 -3.63 -4.90 -18.68
N LEU A 80 -3.52 -3.57 -18.52
CA LEU A 80 -4.67 -2.66 -18.56
C LEU A 80 -5.26 -2.56 -19.98
N GLY A 81 -4.42 -2.67 -21.01
CA GLY A 81 -4.85 -2.83 -22.40
C GLY A 81 -5.68 -4.10 -22.57
N TYR A 82 -5.17 -5.26 -22.12
CA TYR A 82 -5.91 -6.52 -22.18
C TYR A 82 -7.25 -6.48 -21.42
N LEU A 83 -7.26 -5.83 -20.26
CA LEU A 83 -8.50 -5.63 -19.48
C LEU A 83 -9.54 -4.82 -20.29
N SER A 84 -9.09 -3.75 -20.94
CA SER A 84 -9.95 -2.89 -21.77
C SER A 84 -10.48 -3.66 -23.00
N ASP A 85 -9.62 -4.42 -23.65
CA ASP A 85 -9.97 -5.21 -24.83
C ASP A 85 -10.95 -6.34 -24.51
N ALA A 86 -10.79 -6.99 -23.35
CA ALA A 86 -11.73 -7.98 -22.85
C ALA A 86 -13.13 -7.37 -22.64
N LEU A 87 -13.21 -6.19 -22.02
CA LEU A 87 -14.49 -5.50 -21.80
C LEU A 87 -15.13 -5.04 -23.12
N LYS A 88 -14.32 -4.55 -24.07
CA LYS A 88 -14.78 -4.17 -25.40
C LYS A 88 -15.37 -5.36 -26.15
N THR A 89 -14.68 -6.51 -26.11
CA THR A 89 -15.14 -7.77 -26.71
C THR A 89 -16.46 -8.23 -26.09
N PHE A 90 -16.61 -8.11 -24.76
CA PHE A 90 -17.87 -8.40 -24.09
C PHE A 90 -19.00 -7.51 -24.59
N HIS A 91 -18.78 -6.20 -24.67
CA HIS A 91 -19.81 -5.25 -25.12
C HIS A 91 -20.22 -5.41 -26.58
N GLN A 92 -19.31 -5.83 -27.45
CA GLN A 92 -19.63 -6.15 -28.85
C GLN A 92 -20.53 -7.39 -28.99
N ASN A 93 -20.41 -8.35 -28.07
CA ASN A 93 -21.10 -9.64 -28.18
C ASN A 93 -22.30 -9.79 -27.23
N LYS A 94 -22.43 -8.97 -26.18
CA LYS A 94 -23.49 -9.12 -25.15
C LYS A 94 -24.92 -9.02 -25.68
N ALA A 95 -25.13 -8.37 -26.83
CA ALA A 95 -26.44 -8.20 -27.45
C ALA A 95 -27.12 -9.56 -27.73
N ILE A 96 -26.34 -10.62 -27.95
CA ILE A 96 -26.87 -11.98 -28.18
C ILE A 96 -27.77 -12.46 -27.03
N PHE A 97 -27.49 -12.08 -25.78
CA PHE A 97 -28.31 -12.48 -24.64
C PHE A 97 -29.68 -11.78 -24.61
N VAL A 98 -29.77 -10.58 -25.20
CA VAL A 98 -31.05 -9.88 -25.40
C VAL A 98 -31.81 -10.54 -26.54
N THR A 99 -31.14 -10.83 -27.66
CA THR A 99 -31.74 -11.52 -28.81
C THR A 99 -32.28 -12.90 -28.45
N LEU A 100 -31.59 -13.64 -27.58
CA LEU A 100 -32.03 -14.94 -27.07
C LEU A 100 -33.14 -14.84 -26.01
N GLY A 101 -33.56 -13.63 -25.63
CA GLY A 101 -34.59 -13.43 -24.62
C GLY A 101 -34.16 -13.80 -23.19
N VAL A 102 -32.86 -13.97 -22.93
CA VAL A 102 -32.34 -14.30 -21.59
C VAL A 102 -32.54 -13.11 -20.64
N ARG A 103 -32.46 -11.88 -21.17
CA ARG A 103 -32.62 -10.65 -20.40
C ARG A 103 -33.01 -9.48 -21.32
N GLU A 104 -33.81 -8.54 -20.81
CA GLU A 104 -34.25 -7.38 -21.58
C GLU A 104 -33.13 -6.37 -21.85
N ASN A 105 -32.29 -6.07 -20.85
CA ASN A 105 -31.20 -5.10 -20.96
C ASN A 105 -30.04 -5.40 -20.00
N PHE A 106 -28.90 -4.74 -20.21
CA PHE A 106 -27.70 -4.87 -19.39
C PHE A 106 -27.46 -3.65 -18.47
N ASN A 107 -28.51 -2.90 -18.12
CA ASN A 107 -28.42 -1.72 -17.25
C ASN A 107 -28.32 -2.14 -15.77
N ILE A 108 -27.32 -2.94 -15.45
CA ILE A 108 -27.04 -3.40 -14.09
C ILE A 108 -25.86 -2.59 -13.56
N PRO A 109 -25.95 -2.01 -12.35
CA PRO A 109 -24.86 -1.22 -11.76
C PRO A 109 -23.51 -1.95 -11.78
N LYS A 110 -23.51 -3.26 -11.55
CA LYS A 110 -22.29 -4.11 -11.60
C LYS A 110 -21.64 -4.22 -12.98
N PHE A 111 -22.40 -4.13 -14.07
CA PHE A 111 -21.81 -4.10 -15.41
C PHE A 111 -21.34 -2.68 -15.76
N HIS A 112 -22.05 -1.66 -15.29
CA HIS A 112 -21.61 -0.27 -15.47
C HIS A 112 -20.29 0.00 -14.72
N SER A 113 -20.14 -0.52 -13.51
CA SER A 113 -18.90 -0.34 -12.74
C SER A 113 -17.66 -0.86 -13.46
N LEU A 114 -17.77 -1.89 -14.30
CA LEU A 114 -16.64 -2.45 -15.05
C LEU A 114 -15.95 -1.43 -15.95
N LEU A 115 -16.70 -0.44 -16.45
CA LEU A 115 -16.16 0.64 -17.30
C LEU A 115 -15.10 1.48 -16.57
N HIS A 116 -15.19 1.58 -15.25
CA HIS A 116 -14.34 2.42 -14.42
C HIS A 116 -13.15 1.68 -13.81
N TYR A 117 -13.01 0.37 -14.05
CA TYR A 117 -11.96 -0.44 -13.40
C TYR A 117 -10.55 0.02 -13.79
N VAL A 118 -10.33 0.38 -15.05
CA VAL A 118 -9.01 0.83 -15.51
C VAL A 118 -8.59 2.11 -14.78
N ASP A 119 -9.52 3.07 -14.65
CA ASP A 119 -9.29 4.32 -13.94
C ASP A 119 -9.10 4.08 -12.44
N PHE A 120 -9.92 3.22 -11.83
CA PHE A 120 -9.76 2.83 -10.43
C PHE A 120 -8.43 2.15 -10.15
N ILE A 121 -7.97 1.26 -11.04
CA ILE A 121 -6.68 0.60 -10.88
C ILE A 121 -5.53 1.61 -10.97
N ARG A 122 -5.64 2.62 -11.85
CA ARG A 122 -4.65 3.70 -11.96
C ARG A 122 -4.64 4.61 -10.74
N TRP A 123 -5.79 4.89 -10.15
CA TRP A 123 -5.91 5.83 -9.02
C TRP A 123 -5.66 5.19 -7.66
N PHE A 124 -6.12 3.95 -7.46
CA PHE A 124 -6.13 3.28 -6.15
C PHE A 124 -5.21 2.04 -6.08
N GLY A 125 -4.59 1.65 -7.21
CA GLY A 125 -3.76 0.45 -7.31
C GLY A 125 -4.57 -0.82 -7.62
N ALA A 126 -3.97 -2.00 -7.46
CA ALA A 126 -4.64 -3.26 -7.75
C ALA A 126 -5.90 -3.48 -6.90
N THR A 127 -6.86 -4.23 -7.43
CA THR A 127 -8.20 -4.37 -6.84
C THR A 127 -8.21 -5.02 -5.46
N ASN A 128 -7.18 -5.79 -5.14
CA ASN A 128 -6.98 -6.39 -3.81
C ASN A 128 -6.70 -5.36 -2.70
N ASN A 129 -6.26 -4.15 -3.04
CA ASN A 129 -5.94 -3.11 -2.04
C ASN A 129 -7.17 -2.46 -1.42
N TYR A 130 -8.32 -2.52 -2.10
CA TYR A 130 -9.54 -1.82 -1.68
C TYR A 130 -10.78 -2.72 -1.79
N ASN A 131 -10.61 -4.05 -1.79
CA ASN A 131 -11.72 -4.98 -1.72
C ASN A 131 -12.30 -5.06 -0.29
N THR A 132 -13.49 -5.67 -0.16
CA THR A 132 -14.17 -5.82 1.13
C THR A 132 -13.85 -7.13 1.84
N GLU A 133 -13.07 -8.04 1.23
CA GLU A 133 -12.77 -9.36 1.78
C GLU A 133 -12.07 -9.25 3.15
N MET A 134 -11.17 -8.27 3.32
CA MET A 134 -10.50 -8.01 4.61
C MET A 134 -11.51 -7.63 5.72
N PHE A 135 -12.47 -6.76 5.41
CA PHE A 135 -13.49 -6.34 6.37
C PHE A 135 -14.49 -7.47 6.68
N GLU A 136 -14.82 -8.31 5.69
CA GLU A 136 -15.61 -9.53 5.91
C GLU A 136 -14.89 -10.52 6.83
N HIS A 137 -13.56 -10.64 6.73
CA HIS A 137 -12.76 -11.42 7.67
C HIS A 137 -12.79 -10.84 9.09
N PHE A 138 -12.71 -9.51 9.26
CA PHE A 138 -12.85 -8.89 10.57
C PHE A 138 -14.21 -9.15 11.23
N HIS A 139 -15.29 -9.32 10.46
CA HIS A 139 -16.55 -9.75 11.05
C HIS A 139 -16.49 -11.16 11.66
N ILE A 140 -15.60 -12.04 11.18
CA ILE A 140 -15.39 -13.35 11.79
C ILE A 140 -14.65 -13.16 13.12
N ASP A 141 -13.45 -12.59 13.06
CA ASP A 141 -12.53 -12.55 14.20
C ASP A 141 -13.02 -11.59 15.29
N MET A 142 -13.58 -10.43 14.91
CA MET A 142 -13.93 -9.37 15.85
C MET A 142 -15.38 -9.44 16.33
N ALA A 143 -16.30 -9.94 15.50
CA ALA A 143 -17.72 -9.99 15.86
C ALA A 143 -18.19 -11.40 16.19
N LYS A 144 -17.99 -12.40 15.31
CA LYS A 144 -18.52 -13.75 15.55
C LYS A 144 -17.84 -14.45 16.72
N ASP A 145 -16.52 -14.34 16.83
CA ASP A 145 -15.79 -14.99 17.94
C ASP A 145 -16.06 -14.28 19.27
N ALA A 146 -16.10 -12.95 19.27
CA ALA A 146 -16.52 -12.17 20.44
C ALA A 146 -17.95 -12.51 20.88
N TRP A 147 -18.87 -12.66 19.93
CA TRP A 147 -20.25 -13.07 20.19
C TRP A 147 -20.31 -14.46 20.82
N ARG A 148 -19.63 -15.45 20.23
CA ARG A 148 -19.56 -16.84 20.73
C ARG A 148 -18.95 -16.93 22.13
N ALA A 149 -18.03 -16.03 22.47
CA ALA A 149 -17.41 -15.96 23.80
C ALA A 149 -18.27 -15.24 24.85
N SER A 150 -19.37 -14.60 24.44
CA SER A 150 -20.28 -13.90 25.34
C SER A 150 -21.38 -14.85 25.87
N ASN A 151 -22.09 -14.40 26.90
CA ASN A 151 -23.29 -15.11 27.38
C ASN A 151 -24.57 -14.76 26.58
N HIS A 152 -24.45 -14.04 25.45
CA HIS A 152 -25.52 -13.56 24.58
C HIS A 152 -26.58 -12.66 25.26
N ARG A 153 -26.26 -12.03 26.40
CA ARG A 153 -27.15 -11.09 27.11
C ARG A 153 -26.41 -9.78 27.39
N ASN A 154 -26.87 -8.66 26.85
CA ASN A 154 -26.11 -7.39 26.88
C ASN A 154 -24.68 -7.63 26.36
N GLU A 155 -24.62 -8.12 25.13
CA GLU A 155 -23.42 -8.63 24.46
C GLU A 155 -22.40 -7.54 24.15
N CYS A 156 -22.83 -6.32 23.81
CA CYS A 156 -21.93 -5.28 23.30
C CYS A 156 -20.77 -4.95 24.27
N PRO A 157 -21.02 -4.73 25.57
CA PRO A 157 -19.94 -4.56 26.56
C PRO A 157 -19.03 -5.80 26.69
N GLN A 158 -19.58 -7.00 26.58
CA GLN A 158 -18.83 -8.24 26.68
C GLN A 158 -17.92 -8.45 25.47
N MET A 159 -18.44 -8.23 24.26
CA MET A 159 -17.68 -8.30 23.02
C MET A 159 -16.55 -7.26 23.00
N THR A 160 -16.83 -6.02 23.46
CA THR A 160 -15.82 -4.96 23.58
C THR A 160 -14.72 -5.33 24.58
N THR A 161 -15.11 -5.91 25.73
CA THR A 161 -14.16 -6.38 26.74
C THR A 161 -13.32 -7.55 26.21
N TRP A 162 -13.93 -8.46 25.45
CA TRP A 162 -13.25 -9.58 24.81
C TRP A 162 -12.20 -9.09 23.82
N LEU A 163 -12.55 -8.15 22.94
CA LEU A 163 -11.61 -7.53 21.99
C LEU A 163 -10.44 -6.84 22.71
N THR A 164 -10.73 -6.03 23.73
CA THR A 164 -9.71 -5.35 24.53
C THR A 164 -8.73 -6.33 25.16
N ARG A 165 -9.20 -7.52 25.57
CA ARG A 165 -8.33 -8.57 26.13
C ARG A 165 -7.46 -9.20 25.04
N GLN A 166 -8.01 -9.48 23.87
CA GLN A 166 -7.23 -10.01 22.74
C GLN A 166 -6.10 -9.06 22.35
N GLU A 167 -6.39 -7.76 22.22
CA GLU A 167 -5.38 -6.75 21.93
C GLU A 167 -4.27 -6.75 22.99
N LYS A 168 -4.64 -6.77 24.28
CA LYS A 168 -3.66 -6.80 25.38
C LYS A 168 -2.76 -8.04 25.35
N THR A 169 -3.31 -9.21 25.02
CA THR A 169 -2.52 -10.44 24.85
C THR A 169 -1.54 -10.31 23.70
N VAL A 170 -1.98 -9.83 22.53
CA VAL A 170 -1.10 -9.60 21.36
C VAL A 170 0.02 -8.61 21.68
N TRP A 171 -0.31 -7.49 22.36
CA TRP A 171 0.69 -6.51 22.80
C TRP A 171 1.71 -7.13 23.76
N PHE A 172 1.25 -7.98 24.67
CA PHE A 172 2.13 -8.67 25.62
C PHE A 172 3.04 -9.69 24.92
N GLU A 173 2.53 -10.45 23.95
CA GLU A 173 3.33 -11.37 23.13
C GLU A 173 4.41 -10.64 22.33
N CYS A 174 4.04 -9.52 21.69
CA CYS A 174 4.98 -8.63 20.99
C CYS A 174 6.07 -8.10 21.94
N TYR A 175 5.68 -7.72 23.17
CA TYR A 175 6.63 -7.30 24.19
C TYR A 175 7.57 -8.45 24.60
N GLN A 176 7.05 -9.65 24.85
CA GLN A 176 7.88 -10.83 25.16
C GLN A 176 8.86 -11.17 24.04
N PHE A 177 8.40 -11.14 22.79
CA PHE A 177 9.25 -11.33 21.62
C PHE A 177 10.36 -10.28 21.54
N SER A 178 10.04 -9.01 21.84
CA SER A 178 11.04 -7.94 21.90
C SER A 178 12.09 -8.17 22.99
N LEU A 179 11.70 -8.70 24.15
CA LEU A 179 12.60 -9.00 25.26
C LEU A 179 13.52 -10.19 24.96
N GLN A 180 12.99 -11.24 24.33
CA GLN A 180 13.78 -12.42 23.94
C GLN A 180 14.82 -12.07 22.88
N ASN A 181 14.47 -11.22 21.91
CA ASN A 181 15.41 -10.73 20.89
C ASN A 181 16.35 -9.63 21.39
N ARG A 182 16.17 -9.15 22.63
CA ARG A 182 17.02 -8.12 23.24
C ARG A 182 18.44 -8.62 23.53
N SER A 183 18.64 -9.94 23.69
CA SER A 183 19.98 -10.55 23.82
C SER A 183 20.76 -10.55 22.51
N VAL A 184 20.08 -10.75 21.38
CA VAL A 184 20.66 -10.65 20.01
C VAL A 184 20.95 -9.19 19.65
N LEU A 185 20.10 -8.25 20.07
CA LEU A 185 20.33 -6.80 19.90
C LEU A 185 21.42 -6.26 20.84
N ARG A 186 21.58 -6.80 22.06
CA ARG A 186 22.62 -6.38 23.02
C ARG A 186 24.06 -6.63 22.56
N GLN A 187 24.31 -7.66 21.74
CA GLN A 187 25.63 -7.85 21.13
C GLN A 187 25.94 -6.82 20.03
N GLN A 188 24.93 -6.11 19.51
CA GLN A 188 25.12 -5.00 18.58
C GLN A 188 25.09 -3.62 19.27
N ASP A 189 24.48 -3.50 20.46
CA ASP A 189 24.30 -2.25 21.21
C ASP A 189 25.50 -1.84 22.09
N THR A 190 26.50 -2.70 22.31
CA THR A 190 27.73 -2.28 23.02
C THR A 190 28.65 -1.38 22.20
N LEU A 191 28.31 -1.11 20.93
CA LEU A 191 28.95 -0.09 20.13
C LEU A 191 27.87 0.80 19.49
N GLN A 192 27.65 1.97 20.11
CA GLN A 192 26.93 3.15 19.62
C GLN A 192 25.43 3.21 19.94
N ASN A 193 25.08 4.07 20.91
CA ASN A 193 24.15 5.19 20.65
C ASN A 193 24.08 6.14 21.85
N SER A 194 24.71 7.30 21.70
CA SER A 194 24.62 8.45 22.62
C SER A 194 23.61 9.50 22.15
N SER A 195 22.60 9.14 21.34
CA SER A 195 21.56 10.07 20.89
C SER A 195 20.20 9.40 21.02
N GLY A 196 19.44 9.78 22.05
CA GLY A 196 18.12 9.26 22.42
C GLY A 196 16.98 9.59 21.44
N LEU A 197 17.26 9.72 20.15
CA LEU A 197 16.27 9.86 19.09
C LEU A 197 16.09 8.48 18.50
N GLY A 198 14.92 7.89 18.72
CA GLY A 198 14.57 6.52 18.33
C GLY A 198 14.55 6.28 16.82
N ILE A 199 15.68 6.43 16.14
CA ILE A 199 15.85 6.31 14.70
C ILE A 199 16.96 5.28 14.47
N ASN A 200 16.65 4.23 13.71
CA ASN A 200 17.59 3.18 13.33
C ASN A 200 17.80 3.23 11.82
N ILE A 201 19.05 3.46 11.40
CA ILE A 201 19.47 3.55 9.99
C ILE A 201 20.53 2.48 9.75
N ALA A 202 20.56 1.91 8.55
CA ALA A 202 21.60 0.94 8.17
C ALA A 202 23.01 1.50 8.42
N LYS A 203 23.92 0.69 8.98
CA LYS A 203 25.30 1.12 9.29
C LYS A 203 26.12 1.44 8.03
N VAL A 204 25.75 0.84 6.90
CA VAL A 204 26.39 1.01 5.59
C VAL A 204 25.32 1.51 4.61
N SER A 205 25.66 2.52 3.81
CA SER A 205 24.78 3.05 2.78
C SER A 205 24.57 2.02 1.66
N PRO A 206 23.31 1.71 1.30
CA PRO A 206 23.00 0.86 0.15
C PRO A 206 23.43 1.48 -1.19
N LEU A 207 23.51 2.81 -1.26
CA LEU A 207 23.87 3.57 -2.45
C LEU A 207 25.04 4.53 -2.12
N PRO A 208 26.28 4.02 -2.03
CA PRO A 208 27.45 4.85 -1.78
C PRO A 208 27.77 5.73 -2.99
N GLN A 209 28.42 6.87 -2.73
CA GLN A 209 28.99 7.77 -3.75
C GLN A 209 28.03 8.19 -4.89
N GLN A 210 26.77 8.46 -4.57
CA GLN A 210 25.81 8.98 -5.55
C GLN A 210 26.13 10.45 -5.89
N PRO A 211 26.23 10.82 -7.18
CA PRO A 211 26.52 12.19 -7.58
C PRO A 211 25.35 13.13 -7.24
N LEU A 212 25.65 14.35 -6.81
CA LEU A 212 24.66 15.31 -6.33
C LEU A 212 23.52 15.57 -7.33
N GLN A 213 23.85 15.62 -8.62
CA GLN A 213 22.87 15.86 -9.68
C GLN A 213 21.89 14.69 -9.86
N SER A 214 22.36 13.45 -9.71
CA SER A 214 21.50 12.26 -9.74
C SER A 214 20.62 12.19 -8.50
N ILE A 215 21.11 12.61 -7.33
CA ILE A 215 20.28 12.70 -6.12
C ILE A 215 19.12 13.67 -6.35
N GLN A 216 19.37 14.85 -6.93
CA GLN A 216 18.34 15.85 -7.24
C GLN A 216 17.26 15.32 -8.18
N GLN A 217 17.67 14.61 -9.24
CA GLN A 217 16.74 14.07 -10.24
C GLN A 217 15.94 12.88 -9.68
N ASN A 218 16.63 11.90 -9.10
CA ASN A 218 16.01 10.65 -8.63
C ASN A 218 15.05 10.89 -7.44
N HIS A 219 15.40 11.82 -6.55
CA HIS A 219 14.58 12.14 -5.38
C HIS A 219 13.69 13.38 -5.58
N GLN A 220 13.69 13.99 -6.77
CA GLN A 220 12.92 15.20 -7.08
C GLN A 220 13.16 16.35 -6.07
N CYS A 221 14.42 16.56 -5.67
CA CYS A 221 14.81 17.59 -4.69
C CYS A 221 15.61 18.73 -5.35
N HIS A 222 14.91 19.56 -6.13
CA HIS A 222 15.52 20.62 -6.94
C HIS A 222 16.33 21.66 -6.13
N GLY A 223 15.97 21.90 -4.86
CA GLY A 223 16.69 22.82 -3.95
C GLY A 223 17.88 22.22 -3.19
N PHE A 224 18.14 20.91 -3.32
CA PHE A 224 19.08 20.20 -2.44
C PHE A 224 20.50 20.78 -2.38
N ILE A 225 21.10 21.16 -3.52
CA ILE A 225 22.45 21.72 -3.59
C ILE A 225 22.52 23.11 -2.92
N ARG A 226 21.46 23.92 -3.03
CA ARG A 226 21.36 25.21 -2.35
C ARG A 226 21.31 25.01 -0.83
N ASP A 227 20.47 24.09 -0.38
CA ASP A 227 20.21 23.88 1.05
C ASP A 227 21.39 23.19 1.74
N ILE A 228 22.10 22.29 1.06
CA ILE A 228 23.35 21.71 1.59
C ILE A 228 24.46 22.76 1.67
N LYS A 229 24.55 23.66 0.70
CA LYS A 229 25.48 24.80 0.74
C LYS A 229 25.16 25.72 1.93
N GLU A 230 23.90 26.06 2.14
CA GLU A 230 23.50 26.91 3.27
C GLU A 230 23.76 26.22 4.61
N PHE A 231 23.46 24.92 4.71
CA PHE A 231 23.75 24.11 5.89
C PHE A 231 25.26 24.08 6.20
N LEU A 232 26.10 23.86 5.19
CA LEU A 232 27.56 23.88 5.35
C LEU A 232 28.07 25.28 5.71
N ASN A 233 27.55 26.34 5.10
CA ASN A 233 27.91 27.71 5.45
C ASN A 233 27.61 28.02 6.93
N ARG A 234 26.47 27.54 7.45
CA ARG A 234 26.11 27.67 8.88
C ARG A 234 27.03 26.84 9.77
N LEU A 235 27.44 25.65 9.32
CA LEU A 235 28.26 24.71 10.10
C LEU A 235 29.73 25.13 10.20
N ILE A 236 30.27 25.70 9.13
CA ILE A 236 31.69 26.11 9.04
C ILE A 236 31.87 27.60 9.33
N HIS A 237 30.78 28.38 9.40
CA HIS A 237 30.80 29.85 9.51
C HIS A 237 31.60 30.54 8.40
N VAL A 238 31.66 29.93 7.21
CA VAL A 238 32.36 30.44 6.02
C VAL A 238 31.40 30.39 4.84
N ASN A 239 31.38 31.43 4.00
CA ASN A 239 30.57 31.44 2.78
C ASN A 239 31.33 30.74 1.65
N ILE A 240 31.00 29.48 1.39
CA ILE A 240 31.64 28.67 0.36
C ILE A 240 31.01 28.99 -1.00
N ALA A 241 31.80 29.13 -2.06
CA ALA A 241 31.28 29.38 -3.41
C ALA A 241 30.53 28.15 -3.97
N ASN A 242 31.12 26.96 -3.84
CA ASN A 242 30.59 25.68 -4.31
C ASN A 242 30.67 24.59 -3.23
N VAL A 243 29.82 23.56 -3.31
CA VAL A 243 29.88 22.42 -2.39
C VAL A 243 31.22 21.68 -2.58
N PRO A 244 31.96 21.32 -1.51
CA PRO A 244 33.33 20.81 -1.62
C PRO A 244 33.43 19.32 -1.99
N PHE A 245 32.34 18.71 -2.48
CA PHE A 245 32.27 17.30 -2.86
C PHE A 245 31.21 17.09 -3.94
N ASP A 246 31.44 16.10 -4.81
CA ASP A 246 30.57 15.80 -5.96
C ASP A 246 29.58 14.66 -5.71
N SER A 247 29.83 13.86 -4.66
CA SER A 247 29.07 12.65 -4.36
C SER A 247 28.80 12.44 -2.88
N LEU A 248 27.67 11.80 -2.55
CA LEU A 248 27.23 11.48 -1.18
C LEU A 248 26.75 10.04 -1.06
N ASP A 249 26.88 9.49 0.14
CA ASP A 249 26.31 8.18 0.48
C ASP A 249 24.83 8.35 0.83
N VAL A 250 23.94 7.65 0.13
CA VAL A 250 22.47 7.78 0.27
C VAL A 250 21.87 6.53 0.93
N PHE A 251 20.93 6.75 1.85
CA PHE A 251 20.21 5.69 2.54
C PHE A 251 18.77 5.60 2.02
N THR A 252 18.34 4.38 1.71
CA THR A 252 17.01 4.10 1.14
C THR A 252 15.98 3.74 2.21
N SER A 253 16.42 3.39 3.41
CA SER A 253 15.54 2.97 4.50
C SER A 253 16.01 3.47 5.86
N PHE A 254 15.04 3.75 6.71
CA PHE A 254 15.21 4.08 8.11
C PHE A 254 14.01 3.53 8.88
N LYS A 255 14.21 3.19 10.15
CA LYS A 255 13.16 2.72 11.04
C LYS A 255 13.02 3.71 12.19
N LEU A 256 11.84 4.30 12.32
CA LEU A 256 11.46 5.04 13.51
C LEU A 256 10.98 4.04 14.56
N THR A 257 11.56 4.06 15.76
CA THR A 257 10.92 3.43 16.91
C THR A 257 9.82 4.35 17.40
N PRO A 258 8.62 3.81 17.72
CA PRO A 258 7.50 4.63 18.13
C PRO A 258 7.85 5.41 19.40
N ILE A 259 7.91 6.73 19.27
CA ILE A 259 7.90 7.65 20.40
C ILE A 259 6.41 7.84 20.72
N HIS A 260 5.99 7.62 21.97
CA HIS A 260 4.65 7.97 22.40
C HIS A 260 4.43 9.47 22.16
N LEU A 261 3.65 9.81 21.14
CA LEU A 261 3.03 11.13 21.01
C LEU A 261 1.96 11.20 22.09
N GLY A 262 2.35 11.58 23.31
CA GLY A 262 1.39 11.92 24.36
C GLY A 262 0.54 13.13 23.94
N ASP A 263 -0.62 13.30 24.56
CA ASP A 263 -1.61 14.37 24.30
C ASP A 263 -1.08 15.82 24.41
N ASN A 264 0.20 15.99 24.74
CA ASN A 264 0.91 17.27 24.74
C ASN A 264 1.69 17.49 23.44
N ALA A 265 1.05 17.25 22.28
CA ALA A 265 1.52 17.80 21.01
C ALA A 265 1.41 19.33 21.09
N SER A 266 2.40 19.95 21.72
CA SER A 266 2.53 21.40 21.82
C SER A 266 2.55 22.01 20.41
N ALA A 267 2.12 23.27 20.30
CA ALA A 267 1.93 24.04 19.07
C ALA A 267 3.22 24.27 18.22
N SER A 268 4.25 23.46 18.41
CA SER A 268 5.56 23.46 17.74
C SER A 268 5.79 22.24 16.83
N THR A 269 4.84 21.30 16.72
CA THR A 269 4.95 20.14 15.82
C THR A 269 4.89 20.56 14.35
N HIS A 270 5.95 20.22 13.60
CA HIS A 270 6.04 20.45 12.15
C HIS A 270 5.89 19.13 11.41
N VAL A 271 5.18 19.16 10.28
CA VAL A 271 5.06 18.00 9.39
C VAL A 271 5.99 18.22 8.21
N GLY A 272 6.84 17.23 7.92
CA GLY A 272 7.77 17.27 6.81
C GLY A 272 7.83 15.93 6.09
N ARG A 273 8.11 15.97 4.79
CA ARG A 273 8.41 14.79 3.97
C ARG A 273 9.92 14.61 3.92
N VAL A 274 10.40 13.47 4.41
CA VAL A 274 11.80 13.06 4.20
C VAL A 274 11.98 12.69 2.73
N LYS A 275 12.93 13.34 2.06
CA LYS A 275 13.19 13.18 0.62
C LYS A 275 14.45 12.37 0.36
N VAL A 276 15.51 12.65 1.12
CA VAL A 276 16.81 11.99 1.02
C VAL A 276 17.40 11.87 2.42
N ILE A 277 17.95 10.71 2.75
CA ILE A 277 18.85 10.54 3.89
C ILE A 277 20.25 10.31 3.34
N PHE A 278 21.22 11.07 3.80
CA PHE A 278 22.57 11.01 3.27
C PHE A 278 23.62 11.18 4.37
N LYS A 279 24.85 10.76 4.09
CA LYS A 279 25.99 11.00 4.98
C LYS A 279 27.02 11.86 4.28
N LEU A 280 27.52 12.87 4.99
CA LEU A 280 28.59 13.71 4.49
C LEU A 280 29.90 12.89 4.36
N PRO A 281 30.77 13.18 3.38
CA PRO A 281 32.01 12.46 3.19
C PRO A 281 32.89 12.56 4.43
N ALA A 282 33.54 11.44 4.78
CA ALA A 282 34.48 11.39 5.90
C ALA A 282 35.81 12.10 5.59
N ILE A 283 36.11 12.31 4.31
CA ILE A 283 37.31 12.97 3.80
C ILE A 283 36.85 13.82 2.62
N PHE A 284 37.19 15.11 2.61
CA PHE A 284 37.07 15.97 1.42
C PHE A 284 38.36 16.76 1.26
N HIS A 285 38.78 17.00 0.01
CA HIS A 285 40.00 17.72 -0.35
C HIS A 285 39.63 19.08 -0.94
N GLY A 286 39.04 19.94 -0.11
CA GLY A 286 38.76 21.35 -0.44
C GLY A 286 39.77 22.23 0.28
N GLY A 287 40.47 23.10 -0.46
CA GLY A 287 41.63 23.86 0.00
C GLY A 287 41.50 24.56 1.36
N PHE A 288 42.63 24.60 2.06
CA PHE A 288 42.94 25.33 3.31
C PHE A 288 42.18 24.98 4.60
N VAL A 289 41.10 24.20 4.58
CA VAL A 289 40.31 23.90 5.79
C VAL A 289 40.16 22.40 5.98
N GLY A 290 40.89 21.84 6.96
CA GLY A 290 40.65 20.47 7.44
C GLY A 290 39.23 20.31 7.99
N ILE A 291 38.77 19.06 8.18
CA ILE A 291 37.42 18.75 8.66
C ILE A 291 37.13 19.53 9.96
N PRO A 292 36.09 20.40 9.99
CA PRO A 292 35.72 21.14 11.19
C PRO A 292 35.41 20.19 12.35
N LYS A 293 35.76 20.60 13.59
CA LYS A 293 35.49 19.78 14.80
C LYS A 293 34.01 19.39 14.95
N HIS A 294 33.10 20.19 14.39
CA HIS A 294 31.64 20.00 14.44
C HIS A 294 31.06 19.30 13.20
N TRP A 295 31.88 18.65 12.37
CA TRP A 295 31.40 17.93 11.18
C TRP A 295 30.46 16.78 11.58
N PRO A 296 29.24 16.69 11.00
CA PRO A 296 28.28 15.64 11.35
C PRO A 296 28.81 14.27 10.95
N LYS A 297 28.89 13.36 11.93
CA LYS A 297 29.27 11.95 11.71
C LYS A 297 28.05 11.04 11.55
N ILE A 298 26.86 11.59 11.80
CA ILE A 298 25.55 10.92 11.78
C ILE A 298 24.90 11.19 10.40
N PRO A 299 24.10 10.25 9.86
CA PRO A 299 23.30 10.51 8.66
C PRO A 299 22.37 11.71 8.86
N LEU A 300 22.28 12.57 7.84
CA LEU A 300 21.42 13.74 7.80
C LEU A 300 20.20 13.46 6.91
N ALA A 301 19.08 14.12 7.19
CA ALA A 301 17.87 14.05 6.37
C ALA A 301 17.58 15.39 5.71
N TYR A 302 17.32 15.36 4.39
CA TYR A 302 16.73 16.49 3.66
C TYR A 302 15.20 16.37 3.72
N ILE A 303 14.56 17.37 4.32
CA ILE A 303 13.13 17.37 4.62
C ILE A 303 12.46 18.55 3.91
N GLU A 304 11.41 18.27 3.14
CA GLU A 304 10.51 19.29 2.60
C GLU A 304 9.37 19.52 3.59
N TRP A 305 9.18 20.77 4.03
CA TRP A 305 8.21 21.11 5.07
C TRP A 305 6.84 21.43 4.50
N TYR A 306 5.81 20.98 5.22
CA TYR A 306 4.43 21.41 5.00
C TYR A 306 4.08 22.63 5.86
N THR A 307 2.90 23.21 5.62
CA THR A 307 2.39 24.28 6.49
C THR A 307 2.30 23.80 7.94
N LYS A 308 2.66 24.70 8.86
CA LYS A 308 2.51 24.45 10.29
C LYS A 308 1.07 24.06 10.64
N LEU A 309 0.90 23.08 11.52
CA LEU A 309 -0.42 22.68 11.98
C LEU A 309 -1.13 23.88 12.63
N LYS A 310 -2.39 24.10 12.26
CA LYS A 310 -3.23 25.09 12.92
C LYS A 310 -3.44 24.71 14.39
N GLY A 311 -3.64 25.69 15.26
CA GLY A 311 -3.82 25.46 16.70
C GLY A 311 -5.07 24.66 17.08
N SER A 312 -6.00 24.44 16.14
CA SER A 312 -7.19 23.62 16.32
C SER A 312 -7.44 22.76 15.08
N ALA A 313 -7.94 21.55 15.30
CA ALA A 313 -8.44 20.67 14.26
C ALA A 313 -9.72 21.24 13.61
N ASP A 314 -10.05 20.77 12.42
CA ASP A 314 -11.29 21.14 11.75
C ASP A 314 -12.52 20.69 12.58
N PRO A 315 -13.54 21.55 12.79
CA PRO A 315 -14.68 21.22 13.66
C PRO A 315 -15.57 20.09 13.14
N ALA A 316 -15.61 19.87 11.82
CA ALA A 316 -16.51 18.89 11.21
C ALA A 316 -15.92 17.49 11.19
N HIS A 317 -14.64 17.39 10.82
CA HIS A 317 -13.96 16.10 10.64
C HIS A 317 -12.86 15.81 11.66
N MET A 318 -12.61 16.72 12.61
CA MET A 318 -11.66 16.56 13.72
C MET A 318 -10.22 16.21 13.29
N MET A 319 -9.82 16.59 12.06
CA MET A 319 -8.45 16.41 11.55
C MET A 319 -7.77 17.74 11.29
N TYR A 320 -6.44 17.75 11.34
CA TYR A 320 -5.64 18.93 10.99
C TYR A 320 -5.42 18.99 9.47
N ALA A 321 -5.74 20.13 8.86
CA ALA A 321 -5.45 20.37 7.45
C ALA A 321 -3.94 20.63 7.26
N ILE A 322 -3.32 19.87 6.36
CA ILE A 322 -1.92 20.03 5.97
C ILE A 322 -1.90 20.48 4.51
N THR A 323 -1.25 21.60 4.23
CA THR A 323 -1.15 22.14 2.87
C THR A 323 0.31 22.27 2.46
N LYS A 324 0.57 22.14 1.15
CA LYS A 324 1.90 22.44 0.60
C LYS A 324 2.05 23.97 0.58
N PRO A 325 3.09 24.52 1.24
CA PRO A 325 3.35 25.95 1.20
C PRO A 325 3.67 26.40 -0.23
N ALA A 326 3.46 27.69 -0.50
CA ALA A 326 3.85 28.29 -1.77
C ALA A 326 5.36 28.10 -2.02
N LEU A 327 5.73 27.93 -3.28
CA LEU A 327 7.13 27.83 -3.67
C LEU A 327 7.85 29.15 -3.36
N GLY A 328 9.12 29.05 -2.98
CA GLY A 328 9.99 30.22 -2.81
C GLY A 328 10.20 30.96 -4.13
N ALA A 329 10.86 32.12 -4.06
CA ALA A 329 11.16 32.96 -5.23
C ALA A 329 11.97 32.23 -6.34
N ASP A 330 12.60 31.11 -6.00
CA ASP A 330 13.37 30.25 -6.90
C ASP A 330 12.63 28.98 -7.33
N GLY A 331 11.32 28.89 -7.07
CA GLY A 331 10.48 27.78 -7.53
C GLY A 331 10.65 26.49 -6.73
N THR A 332 11.31 26.52 -5.57
CA THR A 332 11.52 25.35 -4.73
C THR A 332 10.64 25.37 -3.46
N PRO A 333 10.21 24.20 -2.94
CA PRO A 333 9.49 24.13 -1.67
C PRO A 333 10.43 24.48 -0.49
N PRO A 334 9.90 24.98 0.64
CA PRO A 334 10.70 25.22 1.83
C PRO A 334 11.21 23.89 2.38
N ALA A 335 12.53 23.78 2.49
CA ALA A 335 13.19 22.57 2.93
C ALA A 335 14.34 22.90 3.87
N SER A 336 14.76 21.92 4.66
CA SER A 336 15.97 22.04 5.47
C SER A 336 16.65 20.69 5.64
N ILE A 337 17.94 20.75 5.99
CA ILE A 337 18.71 19.57 6.38
C ILE A 337 18.69 19.48 7.90
N VAL A 338 18.31 18.31 8.41
CA VAL A 338 18.19 18.03 9.85
C VAL A 338 19.07 16.82 10.19
N PRO A 339 19.80 16.87 11.33
CA PRO A 339 20.59 15.75 11.82
C PRO A 339 19.78 14.59 12.39
#